data_AF-A0A128A4F1-F1
#
_entry.id   AF-A0A128A4F1-F1
#
_cell.length_a   1.000
_cell.length_b   1.000
_cell.length_c   1.000
_cell.angle_alpha   90.00
_cell.angle_beta   90.00
_cell.angle_gamma   90.00
#
_symmetry.space_group_name_H-M   'P 1'
#
loop_
_entity.id
_entity.type
_entity.pdbx_description
1 polymer ?
#
loop_
_entity_poly.entity_id
_entity_poly.type
_entity_poly.pdbx_seq_one_letter_code
_entity_poly.pdbx_strand_id
1 'polypeptide(L)' 'MLNIHAEYFKKKLGVLPIETLWEIIDKLISPYHNSFNKKSMSYDDVLELAVVLQTSNEIFRNLEQIAVIKKELDSENIL' A
#
# COMPACT_ATOMS: atom_id res chain seq x y z
N MET A 1 -1.22 -7.86 13.03
CA MET A 1 -1.90 -6.94 12.09
C MET A 1 -1.10 -6.79 10.80
N LEU A 2 0.18 -6.33 10.85
CA LEU A 2 1.07 -6.26 9.67
C LEU A 2 1.14 -7.58 8.86
N ASN A 3 1.35 -8.72 9.53
CA ASN A 3 1.41 -10.02 8.86
C ASN A 3 0.09 -10.43 8.20
N ILE A 4 -1.07 -10.02 8.74
CA ILE A 4 -2.37 -10.38 8.15
C ILE A 4 -2.60 -9.61 6.86
N HIS A 5 -2.29 -8.31 6.85
CA HIS A 5 -2.39 -7.49 5.64
C HIS A 5 -1.40 -7.94 4.56
N ALA A 6 -0.15 -8.23 4.95
CA ALA A 6 0.86 -8.72 4.02
C ALA A 6 0.45 -10.05 3.36
N GLU A 7 -0.03 -11.03 4.15
CA GLU A 7 -0.53 -12.31 3.62
C GLU A 7 -1.75 -12.13 2.70
N TYR A 8 -2.68 -11.25 3.07
CA TYR A 8 -3.82 -10.91 2.23
C TYR A 8 -3.39 -10.33 0.88
N PHE A 9 -2.49 -9.34 0.88
CA PHE A 9 -2.00 -8.73 -0.36
C PHE A 9 -1.14 -9.70 -1.16
N LYS A 10 -0.32 -10.54 -0.53
CA LYS A 10 0.47 -11.56 -1.22
C LYS A 10 -0.43 -12.53 -1.99
N LYS A 11 -1.50 -13.02 -1.37
CA LYS A 11 -2.50 -13.88 -2.04
C LYS A 11 -3.23 -13.15 -3.17
N LYS A 12 -3.61 -11.89 -2.95
CA LYS A 12 -4.37 -11.08 -3.92
C LYS A 12 -3.52 -10.67 -5.14
N LEU A 13 -2.26 -10.32 -4.92
CA LEU A 13 -1.35 -9.79 -5.93
C LEU A 13 -0.55 -10.90 -6.63
N GLY A 14 -0.26 -12.01 -5.96
CA GLY A 14 0.55 -13.11 -6.50
C GLY A 14 -0.09 -13.89 -7.66
N VAL A 15 -1.32 -13.56 -8.05
CA VAL A 15 -1.99 -14.10 -9.24
C VAL A 15 -1.90 -13.14 -10.44
N LEU A 16 -1.37 -11.94 -10.24
CA LEU A 16 -1.28 -10.90 -11.25
C LEU A 16 0.01 -11.04 -12.06
N PRO A 17 -0.01 -10.68 -13.35
CA PRO A 17 1.20 -10.61 -14.16
C PRO A 17 2.12 -9.48 -13.68
N ILE A 18 3.42 -9.59 -13.97
CA ILE A 18 4.45 -8.66 -13.47
C ILE A 18 4.20 -7.22 -13.92
N GLU A 19 3.62 -7.03 -15.11
CA GLU A 19 3.27 -5.71 -15.66
C GLU A 19 2.22 -5.01 -14.80
N THR A 20 1.19 -5.73 -14.36
CA THR A 20 0.15 -5.18 -13.48
C THR A 20 0.70 -4.86 -12.09
N LEU A 21 1.63 -5.65 -11.58
CA LEU A 21 2.32 -5.33 -10.33
C LEU A 21 3.11 -4.01 -10.46
N TRP A 22 3.78 -3.80 -11.59
CA TRP A 22 4.45 -2.53 -11.87
C TRP A 22 3.50 -1.35 -11.95
N GLU A 23 2.34 -1.49 -12.57
CA GLU A 23 1.33 -0.42 -12.59
C GLU A 23 0.85 -0.05 -11.17
N ILE A 24 0.70 -1.04 -10.29
CA ILE A 24 0.34 -0.83 -8.89
C ILE A 24 1.44 -0.05 -8.18
N ILE A 25 2.69 -0.48 -8.36
CA ILE A 25 3.87 0.18 -7.79
C ILE A 25 3.95 1.63 -8.28
N ASP A 26 3.87 1.87 -9.58
CA ASP A 26 3.94 3.22 -10.18
C ASP A 26 2.85 4.16 -9.62
N LYS A 27 1.62 3.65 -9.42
CA LYS A 27 0.52 4.42 -8.83
C LYS A 27 0.78 4.82 -7.38
N LEU A 28 1.48 3.98 -6.62
CA LEU A 28 1.72 4.19 -5.18
C LEU A 28 2.94 5.07 -4.89
N ILE A 29 3.97 5.04 -5.73
CA ILE A 29 5.23 5.76 -5.46
C ILE A 29 5.23 7.21 -6.02
N SER A 30 4.16 7.65 -6.70
CA SER A 30 3.99 9.03 -7.21
C SER A 30 5.03 9.40 -8.31
N PRO A 31 4.75 10.40 -9.19
CA PRO A 31 5.67 10.78 -10.27
C PRO A 31 7.04 11.33 -9.81
N TYR A 32 7.21 11.62 -8.51
CA TYR A 32 8.43 12.21 -7.96
C TYR A 32 9.58 11.21 -7.79
N HIS A 33 9.31 9.90 -7.84
CA HIS A 33 10.34 8.86 -7.82
C HIS A 33 10.61 8.39 -9.25
N ASN A 34 11.42 9.17 -9.97
CA ASN A 34 11.89 8.79 -11.29
C ASN A 34 12.66 7.46 -11.22
N SER A 35 12.15 6.50 -11.99
CA SER A 35 12.80 5.26 -12.44
C SER A 35 13.28 4.29 -11.35
N PHE A 36 12.36 3.51 -10.78
CA PHE A 36 12.73 2.15 -10.36
C PHE A 36 13.33 1.42 -11.58
N ASN A 37 14.51 0.82 -11.43
CA ASN A 37 15.13 0.05 -12.51
C ASN A 37 14.39 -1.28 -12.69
N LYS A 38 13.31 -1.26 -13.48
CA LYS A 38 12.43 -2.41 -13.71
C LYS A 38 13.13 -3.60 -14.37
N LYS A 39 14.30 -3.40 -15.01
CA LYS A 39 14.98 -4.40 -15.83
C LYS A 39 15.72 -5.50 -15.06
N SER A 40 15.91 -5.35 -13.75
CA SER A 40 16.73 -6.29 -12.95
C SER A 40 15.97 -7.01 -11.84
N MET A 41 14.67 -6.78 -11.67
CA MET A 41 13.89 -7.37 -10.57
C MET A 41 13.16 -8.62 -11.04
N SER A 42 13.21 -9.68 -10.24
CA SER A 42 12.43 -10.90 -10.47
C SER A 42 10.95 -10.67 -10.17
N TYR A 43 10.09 -11.59 -10.58
CA TYR A 43 8.68 -11.56 -10.21
C TYR A 43 8.48 -11.49 -8.69
N ASP A 44 9.24 -12.29 -7.94
CA ASP A 44 9.14 -12.36 -6.48
C ASP A 44 9.53 -11.04 -5.83
N ASP A 45 10.59 -10.38 -6.31
CA ASP A 45 11.01 -9.07 -5.82
C ASP A 45 9.93 -8.00 -6.08
N VAL A 46 9.35 -8.02 -7.29
CA VAL A 46 8.29 -7.07 -7.68
C VAL A 46 7.02 -7.32 -6.87
N LEU A 47 6.66 -8.58 -6.63
CA LEU A 47 5.53 -8.96 -5.80
C LEU A 47 5.73 -8.52 -4.36
N GLU A 48 6.90 -8.77 -3.78
CA GLU A 48 7.23 -8.34 -2.42
C GLU A 48 7.13 -6.82 -2.29
N LEU A 49 7.71 -6.08 -3.23
CA LEU A 49 7.62 -4.62 -3.25
C LEU A 49 6.16 -4.14 -3.34
N ALA A 50 5.36 -4.72 -4.23
CA ALA A 50 3.95 -4.38 -4.38
C ALA A 50 3.15 -4.66 -3.09
N VAL A 51 3.42 -5.78 -2.41
CA VAL A 51 2.81 -6.13 -1.12
C VAL A 51 3.18 -5.13 -0.04
N VAL A 52 4.46 -4.77 0.07
CA VAL A 52 4.95 -3.79 1.06
C VAL A 52 4.28 -2.44 0.85
N LEU A 53 4.22 -1.95 -0.38
CA LEU A 53 3.64 -0.64 -0.70
C LEU A 53 2.13 -0.62 -0.45
N GLN A 54 1.40 -1.66 -0.88
CA GLN A 54 -0.03 -1.76 -0.62
C GLN A 54 -0.35 -1.86 0.88
N THR A 55 0.44 -2.65 1.62
CA THR A 55 0.29 -2.77 3.08
C THR A 55 0.53 -1.42 3.75
N SER A 56 1.57 -0.69 3.33
CA SER A 56 1.91 0.62 3.90
C SER A 56 0.81 1.64 3.59
N ASN A 57 0.36 1.72 2.34
CA ASN A 57 -0.70 2.63 1.92
C ASN A 57 -2.02 2.36 2.65
N GLU A 58 -2.39 1.10 2.87
CA GLU A 58 -3.58 0.74 3.63
C GLU A 58 -3.47 1.18 5.10
N ILE A 59 -2.31 1.00 5.72
CA ILE A 59 -2.06 1.45 7.09
C ILE A 59 -2.18 2.97 7.18
N PHE A 60 -1.59 3.72 6.25
CA PHE A 60 -1.71 5.19 6.23
C PHE A 60 -3.17 5.65 6.12
N ARG A 61 -3.95 5.06 5.21
CA ARG A 61 -5.39 5.38 5.06
C ARG A 61 -6.18 5.09 6.33
N ASN A 62 -5.88 3.97 7.00
CA ASN A 62 -6.54 3.63 8.26
C ASN A 62 -6.18 4.65 9.37
N LEU A 63 -4.93 5.10 9.41
CA LEU A 63 -4.50 6.13 10.36
C LEU A 63 -5.17 7.49 10.09
N GLU A 64 -5.30 7.89 8.82
CA GLU A 64 -6.03 9.10 8.43
C GLU A 64 -7.50 9.03 8.86
N GLN A 65 -8.17 7.91 8.62
CA GLN A 65 -9.56 7.71 9.07
C GLN A 65 -9.69 7.78 10.59
N ILE A 66 -8.77 7.15 11.33
CA ILE A 66 -8.73 7.25 12.80
C ILE A 66 -8.56 8.70 13.25
N ALA A 67 -7.71 9.48 12.59
CA ALA A 67 -7.51 10.89 12.91
C ALA A 67 -8.78 11.72 12.68
N VAL A 68 -9.52 11.47 11.60
CA VAL A 68 -10.82 12.11 11.32
C VAL A 68 -11.84 11.75 12.40
N ILE A 69 -12.02 10.47 12.71
CA ILE A 69 -12.98 10.00 13.72
C ILE A 69 -12.67 10.61 15.09
N LYS A 70 -11.38 10.67 15.49
CA LYS A 70 -10.98 11.31 16.75
C LYS A 70 -11.36 12.78 16.80
N LYS A 71 -11.12 13.51 15.71
CA LYS A 71 -11.47 14.93 15.60
C LYS A 71 -12.99 15.15 15.73
N GLU A 72 -13.80 14.28 15.13
CA GLU A 72 -15.27 14.34 15.22
C GLU A 72 -15.75 14.10 16.65
N LEU A 73 -15.25 13.04 17.32
CA LEU A 73 -15.60 12.73 18.71
C LEU A 73 -15.18 13.82 19.70
N ASP A 74 -14.00 14.44 19.51
CA ASP A 74 -13.54 15.54 20.35
C ASP A 74 -14.40 16.80 20.18
N SER A 75 -15.00 16.99 18.99
CA SER A 75 -15.88 18.13 18.72
C SER A 75 -17.30 17.97 19.31
N GLU A 76 -17.76 16.74 19.48
CA GLU A 76 -19.07 16.43 20.09
C GLU A 76 -19.04 16.52 21.63
N ASN A 77 -17.87 16.35 22.26
CA ASN A 77 -17.70 16.43 23.72
C ASN A 77 -17.63 17.88 24.28
N ILE A 78 -17.81 18.91 23.44
CA ILE A 78 -17.79 20.33 23.83
C ILE A 78 -19.23 20.90 23.98
N LEU A 79 -20.26 20.07 23.83
CA LEU A 79 -21.68 20.39 24.10
C LEU A 79 -22.17 19.73 25.39
#